data_AF-A0A8S2S1H5-F1
#
_entry.id   AF-A0A8S2S1H5-F1
#
_cell.length_a   1.000
_cell.length_b   1.000
_cell.length_c   1.000
_cell.angle_alpha   90.00
_cell.angle_beta   90.00
_cell.angle_gamma   90.00
#
_symmetry.space_group_name_H-M   'P 1'
#
loop_
_entity.id
_entity.type
_entity.pdbx_description
1 polymer ?
#
loop_
_entity_poly.entity_id
_entity_poly.type
_entity_poly.pdbx_seq_one_letter_code
_entity_poly.pdbx_strand_id
1 'polypeptide(L)'
;FIKKSASDENNSPVPIPLSKLKFYKPDDGILWVDKYKPTSLGQIVGQQTDKSSMKKLIYFLTNWHTWHAKPTTNKRKKTEAISSTDPSQFKAVLLTGPPG
;
A
#
# COMPACT_ATOMS: atom_id res chain seq x y z
N PHE A 1 49.99 39.28 -39.74
CA PHE A 1 49.03 39.16 -40.86
C PHE A 1 48.52 37.73 -40.92
N ILE A 2 47.25 37.49 -40.56
CA ILE A 2 46.27 36.61 -41.22
C ILE A 2 44.95 36.78 -40.46
N LYS A 3 43.87 36.90 -41.23
CA LYS A 3 42.56 37.47 -40.94
C LYS A 3 41.75 36.77 -39.84
N LYS A 4 41.01 37.57 -39.08
CA LYS A 4 39.84 37.19 -38.29
C LYS A 4 38.63 37.21 -39.23
N SER A 5 37.88 36.12 -39.34
CA SER A 5 36.57 36.05 -40.03
C SER A 5 35.48 35.80 -39.00
N ALA A 6 34.43 36.63 -39.07
CA ALA A 6 33.28 36.65 -38.19
C ALA A 6 32.12 35.85 -38.77
N SER A 7 31.42 35.08 -37.93
CA SER A 7 29.98 34.75 -38.00
C SER A 7 29.69 33.57 -37.09
N ASP A 8 28.83 33.75 -36.08
CA ASP A 8 27.70 32.87 -35.74
C ASP A 8 27.12 33.24 -34.36
N GLU A 9 26.45 34.41 -34.31
CA GLU A 9 25.45 34.73 -33.29
C GLU A 9 24.16 33.94 -33.59
N ASN A 10 24.06 32.65 -33.24
CA ASN A 10 22.79 31.92 -33.33
C ASN A 10 22.76 30.70 -32.40
N ASN A 11 22.68 30.94 -31.09
CA ASN A 11 22.18 29.89 -30.18
C ASN A 11 21.36 30.52 -29.06
N SER A 12 20.22 31.11 -29.43
CA SER A 12 19.17 31.46 -28.48
C SER A 12 18.20 30.28 -28.38
N PRO A 13 17.93 29.71 -27.19
CA PRO A 13 17.02 28.59 -27.06
C PRO A 13 15.62 29.02 -27.50
N VAL A 14 15.10 28.34 -28.53
CA VAL A 14 13.76 28.59 -29.08
C VAL A 14 12.71 28.41 -27.97
N PRO A 15 11.82 29.39 -27.73
CA PRO A 15 10.80 29.28 -26.71
C PRO A 15 9.82 28.15 -27.06
N ILE A 16 9.67 27.20 -26.13
CA ILE A 16 8.74 26.08 -26.28
C ILE A 16 7.31 26.66 -26.26
N PRO A 17 6.45 26.33 -27.24
CA PRO A 17 5.09 26.85 -27.29
C PRO A 17 4.30 26.43 -26.04
N LEU A 18 3.48 27.34 -25.50
CA LEU A 18 2.73 27.16 -24.26
C LEU A 18 1.82 25.91 -24.27
N SER A 19 1.39 25.47 -25.46
CA SER A 19 0.63 24.23 -25.68
C SER A 19 1.42 22.94 -25.43
N LYS A 20 2.76 23.01 -25.39
CA LYS A 20 3.68 21.91 -25.06
C LYS A 20 4.22 21.97 -23.64
N LEU A 21 3.84 22.98 -22.85
CA LEU A 21 4.09 22.94 -21.41
C LEU A 21 3.18 21.86 -20.81
N LYS A 22 3.77 20.70 -20.50
CA LYS A 22 3.20 19.82 -19.49
C LYS A 22 3.18 20.65 -18.22
N PHE A 23 2.02 21.14 -17.82
CA PHE A 23 1.81 21.65 -16.48
C PHE A 23 2.12 20.50 -15.54
N TYR A 24 3.34 20.49 -15.00
CA TYR A 24 3.67 19.66 -13.87
C TYR A 24 2.79 20.22 -12.75
N LYS A 25 1.64 19.58 -12.49
CA LYS A 25 1.05 19.71 -11.17
C LYS A 25 2.17 19.26 -10.24
N PRO A 26 2.75 20.15 -9.42
CA PRO A 26 3.53 19.66 -8.30
C PRO A 26 2.64 18.64 -7.60
N ASP A 27 3.23 17.56 -7.11
CA ASP A 27 2.52 16.75 -6.13
C ASP A 27 2.24 17.68 -4.95
N ASP A 28 1.06 18.31 -4.96
CA ASP A 28 0.73 19.53 -4.24
C ASP A 28 0.69 19.21 -2.73
N GLY A 29 1.85 19.24 -2.07
CA GLY A 29 1.97 19.05 -0.62
C GLY A 29 1.69 17.64 -0.10
N ILE A 30 1.58 16.62 -0.96
CA ILE A 30 1.34 15.23 -0.53
C ILE A 30 2.63 14.65 0.09
N LEU A 31 2.51 14.15 1.32
CA LEU A 31 3.59 13.48 2.02
C LEU A 31 4.01 12.22 1.25
N TRP A 32 5.30 11.91 1.23
CA TRP A 32 5.81 10.72 0.53
C TRP A 32 5.21 9.42 1.07
N VAL A 33 4.90 9.38 2.35
CA VAL A 33 4.23 8.24 3.00
C VAL A 33 2.86 7.97 2.36
N ASP A 34 2.13 9.01 1.98
CA ASP A 34 0.86 8.86 1.29
C ASP A 34 1.02 8.52 -0.18
N LYS A 35 2.04 9.10 -0.83
CA LYS A 35 2.38 8.80 -2.24
C LYS A 35 2.68 7.33 -2.48
N TYR A 36 3.35 6.68 -1.53
CA TYR A 36 3.80 5.29 -1.64
C TYR A 36 3.01 4.33 -0.74
N LYS A 37 1.79 4.71 -0.34
CA LYS A 37 0.91 3.81 0.43
C LYS A 37 0.62 2.54 -0.38
N PRO A 38 0.74 1.34 0.22
CA PRO A 38 0.40 0.11 -0.47
C PRO A 38 -1.08 0.10 -0.86
N THR A 39 -1.35 0.02 -2.16
CA THR A 39 -2.70 -0.04 -2.76
C THR A 39 -3.15 -1.48 -3.00
N SER A 40 -2.19 -2.38 -3.14
CA SER A 40 -2.39 -3.80 -3.34
C SER A 40 -1.72 -4.59 -2.24
N LEU A 41 -2.27 -5.76 -1.95
CA LEU A 41 -1.77 -6.67 -0.94
C LEU A 41 -0.30 -7.06 -1.16
N GLY A 42 0.13 -7.15 -2.41
CA GLY A 42 1.52 -7.47 -2.77
C GLY A 42 2.51 -6.35 -2.49
N GLN A 43 2.05 -5.10 -2.34
CA GLN A 43 2.91 -3.95 -2.05
C GLN A 43 3.26 -3.82 -0.57
N ILE A 44 2.66 -4.67 0.29
CA ILE A 44 2.93 -4.68 1.73
C ILE A 44 4.26 -5.40 1.98
N VAL A 45 5.28 -4.63 2.33
CA VAL A 45 6.63 -5.13 2.58
C VAL A 45 6.65 -5.98 3.85
N GLY A 46 7.38 -7.10 3.82
CA GLY A 46 7.59 -7.98 4.98
C GLY A 46 6.41 -8.88 5.38
N GLN A 47 5.29 -8.86 4.64
CA GLN A 47 4.09 -9.67 4.93
C GLN A 47 3.74 -10.70 3.84
N GLN A 48 4.64 -10.95 2.89
CA GLN A 48 4.37 -11.79 1.71
C GLN A 48 4.53 -13.31 1.94
N THR A 49 5.08 -13.74 3.08
CA THR A 49 5.31 -15.16 3.36
C THR A 49 4.00 -15.92 3.61
N ASP A 50 3.97 -17.22 3.31
CA ASP A 50 2.78 -18.07 3.54
C ASP A 50 2.31 -18.12 5.01
N LYS A 51 3.25 -17.99 5.95
CA LYS A 51 2.97 -17.95 7.39
C LYS A 51 2.78 -16.53 7.95
N SER A 52 2.66 -15.52 7.09
CA SER A 52 2.55 -14.12 7.51
C SER A 52 1.26 -13.83 8.28
N SER A 53 1.30 -12.77 9.09
CA SER A 53 0.13 -12.27 9.82
C SER A 53 -0.96 -11.80 8.85
N MET A 54 -0.58 -11.21 7.71
CA MET A 54 -1.50 -10.81 6.65
C MET A 54 -2.29 -11.99 6.07
N LYS A 55 -1.61 -13.10 5.77
CA LYS A 55 -2.28 -14.28 5.20
C LYS A 55 -3.28 -14.89 6.18
N LYS A 56 -2.92 -14.95 7.47
CA LYS A 56 -3.82 -15.38 8.55
C LYS A 56 -5.04 -14.47 8.68
N LEU A 57 -4.86 -13.15 8.57
CA LEU A 57 -5.95 -12.18 8.59
C LEU A 57 -6.91 -12.39 7.41
N ILE A 58 -6.38 -12.55 6.20
CA ILE A 58 -7.20 -12.78 5.00
C ILE A 58 -7.99 -14.07 5.11
N TYR A 59 -7.37 -15.15 5.59
CA TYR A 59 -8.04 -16.40 5.85
C TYR A 59 -9.19 -16.21 6.86
N PHE A 60 -8.94 -15.52 7.97
CA PHE A 60 -9.97 -15.22 8.96
C PHE A 60 -11.14 -14.44 8.35
N LEU A 61 -10.88 -13.33 7.64
CA LEU A 61 -11.92 -12.49 7.05
C LEU A 61 -12.73 -13.21 5.96
N THR A 62 -12.08 -14.05 5.16
CA THR A 62 -12.74 -14.81 4.08
C THR A 62 -13.70 -15.85 4.65
N ASN A 63 -13.28 -16.53 5.72
CA ASN A 63 -14.04 -17.62 6.33
C ASN A 63 -14.95 -17.16 7.48
N TRP A 64 -14.83 -15.91 7.91
CA TRP A 64 -15.60 -15.28 8.98
C TRP A 64 -17.11 -15.51 8.84
N HIS A 65 -17.67 -15.20 7.67
CA HIS A 65 -19.09 -15.40 7.42
C HIS A 65 -19.50 -16.86 7.56
N THR A 66 -18.70 -17.81 7.08
CA THR A 66 -19.00 -19.24 7.19
C THR A 66 -19.02 -19.73 8.64
N TRP A 67 -18.13 -19.22 9.49
CA TRP A 67 -18.06 -19.61 10.90
C TRP A 67 -19.14 -18.95 11.77
N HIS A 68 -19.61 -17.76 11.39
CA HIS A 68 -20.50 -16.94 12.22
C HIS A 68 -21.89 -16.66 11.64
N ALA A 69 -22.21 -17.07 10.41
CA ALA A 69 -23.51 -16.80 9.77
C ALA A 69 -24.70 -17.56 10.38
N LYS A 70 -24.47 -18.66 11.11
CA LYS A 70 -25.56 -19.37 11.81
C LYS A 70 -25.63 -18.87 13.25
N PRO A 71 -26.80 -18.39 13.73
CA PRO A 71 -27.00 -18.18 15.16
C PRO A 71 -26.89 -19.55 15.82
N THR A 72 -25.74 -19.85 16.41
CA THR A 72 -25.56 -21.06 17.18
C THR A 72 -26.41 -20.90 18.45
N THR A 73 -27.62 -21.45 18.42
CA THR A 73 -28.61 -21.40 19.51
C THR A 73 -28.11 -22.00 20.81
N ASN A 74 -26.96 -22.66 20.82
CA ASN A 74 -26.27 -23.02 22.04
C ASN A 74 -24.80 -23.18 21.71
N LYS A 75 -23.96 -22.42 22.43
CA LYS A 75 -22.66 -22.86 22.98
C LYS A 75 -21.98 -21.63 23.57
N ARG A 76 -22.36 -21.29 24.80
CA ARG A 76 -21.40 -20.78 25.78
C ARG A 76 -20.39 -21.89 26.03
N LYS A 77 -19.49 -22.14 25.06
CA LYS A 77 -18.34 -23.00 25.30
C LYS A 77 -17.33 -22.13 26.01
N LYS A 78 -17.36 -22.30 27.32
CA LYS A 78 -16.26 -22.25 28.28
C LYS A 78 -14.92 -21.87 27.65
N THR A 79 -14.27 -20.94 28.33
CA THR A 79 -12.86 -20.55 28.24
C THR A 79 -11.93 -21.77 28.33
N GLU A 80 -11.94 -22.62 27.32
CA GLU A 80 -10.98 -23.69 27.12
C GLU A 80 -9.79 -23.04 26.41
N ALA A 81 -8.62 -23.19 27.03
CA ALA A 81 -7.33 -22.60 26.72
C ALA A 81 -7.19 -21.91 25.35
N ILE A 82 -6.66 -20.68 25.38
CA ILE A 82 -6.13 -19.91 24.24
C ILE A 82 -4.87 -20.61 23.68
N SER A 83 -4.91 -21.92 23.48
CA SER A 83 -3.89 -22.73 22.84
C SER A 83 -4.34 -23.24 21.49
N SER A 84 -5.63 -23.05 21.14
CA SER A 84 -6.12 -23.38 19.81
C SER A 84 -5.73 -22.28 18.83
N THR A 85 -4.91 -22.64 17.86
CA THR A 85 -4.52 -21.81 16.72
C THR A 85 -5.67 -21.58 15.73
N ASP A 86 -6.84 -22.21 15.95
CA ASP A 86 -7.97 -22.15 15.04
C ASP A 86 -8.71 -20.81 15.13
N PRO A 87 -8.75 -20.03 14.03
CA PRO A 87 -9.32 -18.69 14.03
C PRO A 87 -10.86 -18.68 14.07
N SER A 88 -11.51 -19.83 13.86
CA SER A 88 -12.98 -20.00 13.81
C SER A 88 -13.72 -19.74 15.13
N GLN A 89 -13.00 -19.84 16.25
CA GLN A 89 -13.59 -19.70 17.59
C GLN A 89 -13.68 -18.23 18.04
N PHE A 90 -12.87 -17.36 17.42
CA PHE A 90 -12.76 -15.96 17.82
C PHE A 90 -13.76 -15.11 17.07
N LYS A 91 -14.24 -14.05 17.74
CA LYS A 91 -15.13 -13.06 17.11
C LYS A 91 -14.42 -11.78 16.64
N ALA A 92 -13.14 -11.67 16.93
CA ALA A 92 -12.35 -10.50 16.62
C ALA A 92 -10.89 -10.91 16.51
N VAL A 93 -10.12 -10.11 15.79
CA VAL A 93 -8.67 -10.23 15.67
C VAL A 93 -8.05 -8.96 16.23
N LEU A 94 -6.93 -9.13 16.91
CA LEU A 94 -6.11 -8.03 17.41
C LEU A 94 -4.84 -7.94 16.55
N LEU A 95 -4.58 -6.76 16.00
CA LEU A 95 -3.37 -6.46 15.25
C LEU A 95 -2.38 -5.78 16.20
N THR A 96 -1.26 -6.45 16.46
CA THR A 96 -0.21 -5.96 17.35
C THR A 96 1.11 -5.88 16.59
N GLY A 97 1.90 -4.84 16.85
CA GLY A 97 3.21 -4.67 16.25
C GLY A 97 3.92 -3.41 16.75
N PRO A 98 5.20 -3.25 16.39
CA PRO A 98 5.89 -1.97 16.56
C PRO A 98 5.22 -0.89 15.71
N PRO A 99 5.42 0.40 16.03
CA PRO A 99 4.90 1.50 15.22
C PRO A 99 5.55 1.51 13.84
N GLY A 100 4.74 1.75 12.79
CA GLY A 100 5.14 1.72 11.39
C GLY A 100 4.49 0.58 10.62
#